data_AF-A0A2G2V9R2-F1
#
_entry.id   AF-A0A2G2V9R2-F1
#
_cell.length_a   1.000
_cell.length_b   1.000
_cell.length_c   1.000
_cell.angle_alpha   90.00
_cell.angle_beta   90.00
_cell.angle_gamma   90.00
#
_symmetry.space_group_name_H-M   'P 1'
#
loop_
_entity.id
_entity.type
_entity.pdbx_description
1 polymer ?
#
loop_
_entity_poly.entity_id
_entity_poly.type
_entity_poly.pdbx_seq_one_letter_code
_entity_poly.pdbx_strand_id
1 'polypeptide(L)'
;MVQGFRQWHKKLPFALLGYRTTIRTSTGATPYLLVYGTEAVIPAEVEIPSLRVIVEAEIDDDEWRRMARAYNKKVRPTNFEVGQLVMRRVLPHQVEAKGKFSPNWQGPFIVKKVLPNGALYLIDIEGKMAEMTINADAIKRYYV
;
A
#
# COMPACT_ATOMS: atom_id res chain seq x y z
N MET A 1 21.51 23.29 22.64
CA MET A 1 20.15 23.69 23.07
C MET A 1 19.15 22.90 22.22
N VAL A 2 18.57 21.83 22.77
CA VAL A 2 17.66 20.93 22.02
C VAL A 2 16.30 21.61 21.88
N GLN A 3 15.88 21.95 20.67
CA GLN A 3 14.57 22.55 20.41
C GLN A 3 13.45 21.58 20.84
N GLY A 4 12.50 22.09 21.65
CA GLY A 4 11.44 21.28 22.25
C GLY A 4 10.49 20.62 21.25
N PHE A 5 9.98 19.45 21.62
CA PHE A 5 9.10 18.54 20.87
C PHE A 5 7.78 19.14 20.34
N ARG A 6 7.47 20.41 20.61
CA ARG A 6 6.21 21.08 20.24
C ARG A 6 6.24 21.84 18.91
N GLN A 7 7.37 21.87 18.19
CA GLN A 7 7.53 22.61 16.93
C GLN A 7 7.63 21.71 15.70
N TRP A 8 6.91 20.58 15.69
CA TRP A 8 6.98 19.59 14.59
C TRP A 8 6.69 20.21 13.21
N HIS A 9 5.79 21.18 13.12
CA HIS A 9 5.46 21.88 11.88
C HIS A 9 6.66 22.63 11.27
N LYS A 10 7.58 23.16 12.10
CA LYS A 10 8.83 23.80 11.62
C LYS A 10 9.88 22.76 11.20
N LYS A 11 9.80 21.54 11.73
CA LYS A 11 10.71 20.43 11.40
C LYS A 11 10.21 19.59 10.22
N LEU A 12 8.93 19.69 9.88
CA LEU A 12 8.31 18.94 8.80
C LEU A 12 9.01 19.11 7.44
N PRO A 13 9.41 20.33 6.99
CA PRO A 13 10.11 20.48 5.72
C PRO A 13 11.45 19.75 5.69
N PHE A 14 12.20 19.80 6.79
CA PHE A 14 13.49 19.13 6.93
C PHE A 14 13.35 17.60 7.00
N ALA A 15 12.33 17.11 7.74
CA ALA A 15 12.02 15.69 7.81
C ALA A 15 11.54 15.13 6.46
N LEU A 16 10.73 15.89 5.72
CA LEU A 16 10.31 15.53 4.37
C LEU A 16 11.48 15.51 3.38
N LEU A 17 12.38 16.50 3.47
CA LEU A 17 13.59 16.52 2.65
C LEU A 17 14.44 15.28 2.91
N GLY A 18 14.79 15.01 4.17
CA GLY A 18 15.52 13.80 4.53
C GLY A 18 14.78 12.53 4.12
N TYR A 19 13.44 12.50 4.21
CA TYR A 19 12.67 11.35 3.77
C TYR A 19 12.82 11.09 2.26
N ARG A 20 12.80 12.15 1.46
CA ARG A 20 12.84 12.12 -0.01
C ARG A 20 14.22 11.81 -0.57
N THR A 21 15.29 12.25 0.08
CA THR A 21 16.68 12.09 -0.40
C THR A 21 17.45 10.94 0.24
N THR A 22 16.87 10.25 1.24
CA THR A 22 17.51 9.09 1.85
C THR A 22 17.09 7.81 1.13
N ILE A 23 18.07 7.00 0.73
CA ILE A 23 17.87 5.67 0.16
C ILE A 23 17.07 4.81 1.15
N ARG A 24 15.98 4.20 0.67
CA ARG A 24 15.17 3.28 1.47
C ARG A 24 15.72 1.88 1.37
N THR A 25 15.96 1.24 2.52
CA THR A 25 16.43 -0.16 2.58
C THR A 25 15.51 -1.14 1.86
N SER A 26 14.22 -0.83 1.74
CA SER A 26 13.23 -1.65 1.04
C SER A 26 13.30 -1.57 -0.49
N THR A 27 13.69 -0.42 -1.05
CA THR A 27 13.64 -0.16 -2.50
C THR A 27 15.00 0.13 -3.11
N GLY A 28 16.07 0.26 -2.32
CA GLY A 28 17.42 0.58 -2.81
C GLY A 28 17.56 1.99 -3.41
N ALA A 29 16.45 2.71 -3.58
CA ALA A 29 16.36 4.01 -4.23
C ALA A 29 15.85 5.10 -3.28
N THR A 30 16.13 6.36 -3.60
CA THR A 30 15.54 7.52 -2.93
C THR A 30 14.07 7.70 -3.39
N PRO A 31 13.13 8.07 -2.50
CA PRO A 31 11.75 8.34 -2.92
C PRO A 31 11.63 9.45 -3.97
N TYR A 32 12.58 10.38 -4.04
CA TYR A 32 12.61 11.42 -5.07
C TYR A 32 12.94 10.84 -6.45
N LEU A 33 13.96 9.96 -6.55
CA LEU A 33 14.32 9.25 -7.78
C LEU A 33 13.13 8.48 -8.37
N LEU A 34 12.37 7.79 -7.52
CA LEU A 34 11.18 7.03 -7.97
C LEU A 34 10.06 7.91 -8.54
N VAL A 35 9.99 9.19 -8.15
CA VAL A 35 8.92 10.11 -8.59
C VAL A 35 9.33 10.89 -9.83
N TYR A 36 10.57 11.38 -9.88
CA TYR A 36 11.04 12.29 -10.93
C TYR A 36 11.97 11.63 -11.94
N GLY A 37 12.39 10.38 -11.71
CA GLY A 37 13.33 9.66 -12.57
C GLY A 37 14.78 10.15 -12.44
N THR A 38 15.05 11.09 -11.53
CA THR A 38 16.39 11.61 -11.25
C THR A 38 16.59 11.79 -9.75
N GLU A 39 17.81 11.62 -9.28
CA GLU A 39 18.24 11.89 -7.90
C GLU A 39 17.97 13.34 -7.48
N ALA A 40 17.70 13.55 -6.19
CA ALA A 40 17.48 14.88 -5.65
C ALA A 40 18.82 15.60 -5.46
N VAL A 41 19.16 16.52 -6.38
CA VAL A 41 20.39 17.29 -6.27
C VAL A 41 20.29 18.28 -5.11
N ILE A 42 21.08 18.05 -4.06
CA ILE A 42 21.16 18.97 -2.92
C ILE A 42 22.01 20.18 -3.34
N PRO A 43 21.74 21.42 -2.91
CA PRO A 43 22.56 22.58 -3.27
C PRO A 43 24.07 22.42 -3.03
N ALA A 44 24.48 21.65 -2.00
CA ALA A 44 25.88 21.35 -1.71
C ALA A 44 26.53 20.36 -2.70
N GLU A 45 25.75 19.51 -3.35
CA GLU A 45 26.23 18.57 -4.39
C GLU A 45 26.33 19.23 -5.77
N VAL A 46 25.74 20.42 -5.95
CA VAL A 46 25.98 21.26 -7.13
C VAL A 46 27.39 21.85 -7.09
N GLU A 47 27.92 22.15 -5.89
CA GLU A 47 29.25 22.72 -5.70
C GLU A 47 30.37 21.66 -5.69
N ILE A 48 30.06 20.39 -5.39
CA ILE A 48 31.04 19.30 -5.32
C ILE A 48 30.52 18.13 -6.18
N PRO A 49 31.19 17.78 -7.30
CA PRO A 49 30.78 16.64 -8.10
C PRO A 49 30.92 15.35 -7.26
N SER A 50 29.79 14.78 -6.83
CA SER A 50 29.79 13.62 -5.92
C SER A 50 29.71 12.29 -6.69
N LEU A 51 30.41 11.27 -6.21
CA LEU A 51 30.47 9.91 -6.80
C LEU A 51 29.10 9.20 -6.86
N ARG A 52 28.09 9.69 -6.13
CA ARG A 52 26.74 9.10 -6.11
C ARG A 52 26.00 9.24 -7.44
N VAL A 53 26.16 10.39 -8.10
CA VAL A 53 25.59 10.67 -9.43
C VAL A 53 26.05 9.65 -10.49
N ILE A 54 27.22 9.02 -10.29
CA ILE A 54 27.80 8.04 -11.20
C ILE A 54 27.24 6.62 -10.94
N VAL A 55 26.80 6.31 -9.71
CA VAL A 55 26.38 4.94 -9.31
C VAL A 55 24.86 4.74 -9.40
N GLU A 56 24.04 5.78 -9.23
CA GLU A 56 22.57 5.67 -9.24
C GLU A 56 21.94 5.43 -10.62
N ALA A 57 22.73 5.49 -11.71
CA ALA A 57 22.25 5.26 -13.07
C ALA A 57 22.07 3.78 -13.47
N GLU A 58 22.35 2.82 -12.55
CA GLU A 58 22.46 1.39 -12.87
C GLU A 58 21.53 0.46 -12.04
N ILE A 59 20.38 0.93 -11.55
CA ILE A 59 19.41 -0.02 -10.94
C ILE A 59 18.78 -0.87 -12.04
N ASP A 60 19.32 -2.06 -12.21
CA ASP A 60 18.90 -3.05 -13.20
C ASP A 60 17.51 -3.64 -12.87
N ASP A 61 16.75 -3.97 -13.92
CA ASP A 61 15.38 -4.53 -13.81
C ASP A 61 15.32 -5.79 -12.93
N ASP A 62 16.42 -6.54 -12.88
CA ASP A 62 16.52 -7.75 -12.07
C ASP A 62 16.71 -7.47 -10.57
N GLU A 63 17.28 -6.33 -10.19
CA GLU A 63 17.28 -5.87 -8.80
C GLU A 63 15.88 -5.47 -8.37
N TRP A 64 15.14 -4.77 -9.23
CA TRP A 64 13.76 -4.38 -8.97
C TRP A 64 12.84 -5.59 -8.76
N ARG A 65 12.95 -6.61 -9.63
CA ARG A 65 12.23 -7.89 -9.49
C ARG A 65 12.62 -8.67 -8.23
N ARG A 66 13.90 -8.61 -7.81
CA ARG A 66 14.35 -9.22 -6.55
C ARG A 66 13.71 -8.54 -5.34
N MET A 67 13.68 -7.20 -5.32
CA MET A 67 13.05 -6.43 -4.25
C MET A 67 11.54 -6.67 -4.17
N ALA A 68 10.83 -6.68 -5.31
CA ALA A 68 9.40 -7.00 -5.35
C ALA A 68 9.09 -8.40 -4.80
N ARG A 69 9.90 -9.41 -5.14
CA ARG A 69 9.78 -10.78 -4.60
C ARG A 69 10.05 -10.84 -3.11
N ALA A 70 11.06 -10.12 -2.62
CA ALA A 70 11.38 -10.05 -1.20
C ALA A 70 10.24 -9.42 -0.39
N TYR A 71 9.66 -8.31 -0.88
CA TYR A 71 8.53 -7.63 -0.27
C TYR A 71 7.29 -8.53 -0.22
N ASN A 72 6.94 -9.17 -1.34
CA ASN A 72 5.77 -10.03 -1.46
C ASN A 72 5.96 -11.45 -0.89
N LYS A 73 7.12 -11.78 -0.32
CA LYS A 73 7.45 -13.16 0.15
C LYS A 73 6.43 -13.74 1.14
N LYS A 74 5.76 -12.90 1.92
CA LYS A 74 4.77 -13.32 2.93
C LYS A 74 3.32 -13.19 2.46
N VAL A 75 3.08 -12.65 1.26
CA VAL A 75 1.73 -12.49 0.72
C VAL A 75 1.20 -13.86 0.34
N ARG A 76 0.04 -14.23 0.91
CA ARG A 76 -0.66 -15.46 0.53
C ARG A 76 -1.79 -15.07 -0.43
N PRO A 77 -1.69 -15.42 -1.72
CA PRO A 77 -2.73 -15.07 -2.68
C PRO A 77 -4.03 -15.80 -2.28
N THR A 78 -5.10 -15.02 -2.10
CA THR A 78 -6.43 -15.56 -1.83
C THR A 78 -7.22 -15.51 -3.13
N ASN A 79 -7.41 -16.68 -3.75
CA ASN A 79 -8.17 -16.79 -4.99
C ASN A 79 -9.66 -16.96 -4.66
N PHE A 80 -10.50 -16.24 -5.39
CA PHE A 80 -11.94 -16.36 -5.32
C PHE A 80 -12.49 -16.72 -6.70
N GLU A 81 -13.60 -17.44 -6.72
CA GLU A 81 -14.30 -17.82 -7.93
C GLU A 81 -15.71 -17.21 -7.92
N VAL A 82 -16.25 -16.98 -9.11
CA VAL A 82 -17.63 -16.51 -9.26
C VAL A 82 -18.58 -17.55 -8.70
N GLY A 83 -19.57 -17.11 -7.91
CA GLY A 83 -20.53 -17.97 -7.23
C GLY A 83 -20.13 -18.38 -5.81
N GLN A 84 -18.89 -18.13 -5.37
CA GLN A 84 -18.48 -18.47 -4.01
C GLN A 84 -19.16 -17.59 -2.96
N LEU A 85 -19.55 -18.20 -1.84
CA LEU A 85 -20.04 -17.50 -0.66
C LEU A 85 -18.89 -16.92 0.15
N VAL A 86 -19.02 -15.65 0.50
CA VAL A 86 -17.98 -14.89 1.20
C VAL A 86 -18.57 -13.93 2.22
N MET A 87 -17.81 -13.61 3.25
CA MET A 87 -18.10 -12.57 4.24
C MET A 87 -17.27 -11.33 3.96
N ARG A 88 -17.87 -10.14 4.14
CA ARG A 88 -17.18 -8.85 4.02
C ARG A 88 -16.77 -8.32 5.38
N ARG A 89 -15.55 -7.80 5.51
CA ARG A 89 -15.09 -7.13 6.74
C ARG A 89 -15.76 -5.77 6.90
N VAL A 90 -16.27 -5.48 8.09
CA VAL A 90 -16.81 -4.16 8.47
C VAL A 90 -15.65 -3.26 8.90
N LEU A 91 -15.46 -2.12 8.24
CA LEU A 91 -14.41 -1.17 8.58
C LEU A 91 -14.87 -0.22 9.71
N PRO A 92 -13.98 0.23 10.62
CA PRO A 92 -14.36 1.07 11.76
C PRO A 92 -15.03 2.40 11.40
N HIS A 93 -14.78 2.92 10.19
CA HIS A 93 -15.36 4.17 9.72
C HIS A 93 -16.77 3.98 9.10
N GLN A 94 -17.20 2.73 8.86
CA GLN A 94 -18.53 2.48 8.32
C GLN A 94 -19.60 2.65 9.40
N VAL A 95 -20.77 3.13 8.99
CA VAL A 95 -21.94 3.36 9.87
C VAL A 95 -22.38 2.07 10.59
N GLU A 96 -22.05 0.92 10.02
CA GLU A 96 -22.35 -0.43 10.52
C GLU A 96 -21.42 -0.88 11.67
N ALA A 97 -20.29 -0.20 11.87
CA ALA A 97 -19.32 -0.49 12.93
C ALA A 97 -19.80 0.04 14.31
N LYS A 98 -20.88 -0.54 14.85
CA LYS A 98 -21.55 -0.04 16.06
C LYS A 98 -21.15 -0.74 17.36
N GLY A 99 -19.92 -0.49 17.80
CA GLY A 99 -19.51 -0.72 19.19
C GLY A 99 -18.74 -2.01 19.43
N LYS A 100 -18.26 -2.17 20.67
CA LYS A 100 -17.24 -3.17 21.07
C LYS A 100 -17.63 -4.62 20.78
N PHE A 101 -18.92 -4.92 20.66
CA PHE A 101 -19.46 -6.28 20.49
C PHE A 101 -20.16 -6.49 19.14
N SER A 102 -20.08 -5.54 18.20
CA SER A 102 -20.60 -5.76 16.86
C SER A 102 -19.78 -6.81 16.10
N PRO A 103 -20.42 -7.61 15.24
CA PRO A 103 -19.71 -8.49 14.32
C PRO A 103 -18.77 -7.69 13.41
N ASN A 104 -17.50 -8.13 13.33
CA ASN A 104 -16.51 -7.53 12.41
C ASN A 104 -16.64 -8.03 10.97
N TRP A 105 -17.52 -9.00 10.73
CA TRP A 105 -17.79 -9.62 9.44
C TRP A 105 -19.31 -9.58 9.19
N GLN A 106 -19.69 -9.21 7.98
CA GLN A 106 -21.08 -9.04 7.56
C GLN A 106 -21.42 -10.03 6.46
N GLY A 107 -22.62 -10.62 6.59
CA GLY A 107 -23.37 -11.35 5.58
C GLY A 107 -22.68 -12.58 5.01
N PRO A 108 -23.44 -13.52 4.45
CA PRO A 108 -23.01 -14.26 3.28
C PRO A 108 -23.31 -13.42 2.04
N PHE A 109 -22.29 -13.11 1.25
CA PHE A 109 -22.40 -12.50 -0.08
C PHE A 109 -21.94 -13.50 -1.13
N ILE A 110 -22.41 -13.35 -2.36
CA ILE A 110 -21.95 -14.17 -3.48
C ILE A 110 -20.99 -13.34 -4.34
N VAL A 111 -19.86 -13.93 -4.73
CA VAL A 111 -18.94 -13.31 -5.68
C VAL A 111 -19.58 -13.29 -7.07
N LYS A 112 -19.90 -12.11 -7.60
CA LYS A 112 -20.45 -11.96 -8.96
C LYS A 112 -19.37 -11.91 -10.03
N LYS A 113 -18.26 -11.23 -9.73
CA LYS A 113 -17.15 -11.05 -10.68
C LYS A 113 -15.85 -10.83 -9.94
N VAL A 114 -14.79 -11.46 -10.46
CA VAL A 114 -13.41 -11.32 -9.98
C VAL A 114 -12.66 -10.43 -10.97
N LEU A 115 -11.97 -9.40 -10.48
CA LEU A 115 -11.14 -8.49 -11.27
C LEU A 115 -9.65 -8.89 -11.18
N PRO A 116 -8.83 -8.58 -12.20
CA PRO A 116 -7.43 -9.02 -12.28
C PRO A 116 -6.53 -8.51 -11.14
N ASN A 117 -6.90 -7.43 -10.45
CA ASN A 117 -6.11 -6.84 -9.35
C ASN A 117 -6.60 -7.26 -7.95
N GLY A 118 -7.33 -8.37 -7.84
CA GLY A 118 -7.84 -8.87 -6.55
C GLY A 118 -9.02 -8.08 -5.98
N ALA A 119 -9.73 -7.32 -6.81
CA ALA A 119 -10.99 -6.68 -6.42
C ALA A 119 -12.18 -7.53 -6.86
N LEU A 120 -13.25 -7.55 -6.08
CA LEU A 120 -14.44 -8.37 -6.28
C LEU A 120 -15.70 -7.50 -6.34
N TYR A 121 -16.63 -7.89 -7.21
CA TYR A 121 -18.03 -7.46 -7.13
C TYR A 121 -18.82 -8.49 -6.32
N LEU A 122 -19.48 -8.02 -5.27
CA LEU A 122 -20.33 -8.85 -4.43
C LEU A 122 -21.81 -8.55 -4.69
N ILE A 123 -22.63 -9.59 -4.61
CA ILE A 123 -24.08 -9.48 -4.55
C ILE A 123 -24.58 -10.03 -3.22
N ASP A 124 -25.63 -9.42 -2.69
CA ASP A 124 -26.38 -10.00 -1.59
C ASP A 124 -27.09 -11.29 -2.05
N ILE A 125 -27.49 -12.13 -1.09
CA ILE A 125 -28.26 -13.36 -1.35
C ILE A 125 -29.56 -13.03 -2.10
N GLU A 126 -30.11 -11.85 -1.84
CA GLU A 126 -31.33 -11.32 -2.48
C GLU A 126 -31.06 -10.72 -3.88
N GLY A 127 -29.83 -10.76 -4.38
CA GLY A 127 -29.46 -10.30 -5.71
C GLY A 127 -29.22 -8.79 -5.84
N LYS A 128 -29.31 -8.03 -4.75
CA LYS A 128 -28.95 -6.61 -4.73
C LYS A 128 -27.42 -6.47 -4.83
N MET A 129 -26.96 -5.70 -5.82
CA MET A 129 -25.52 -5.45 -5.97
C MET A 129 -25.01 -4.56 -4.83
N ALA A 130 -23.86 -4.94 -4.25
CA ALA A 130 -23.08 -3.99 -3.48
C ALA A 130 -22.54 -2.94 -4.46
N GLU A 131 -22.83 -1.65 -4.23
CA GLU A 131 -22.46 -0.56 -5.15
C GLU A 131 -20.94 -0.37 -5.30
N MET A 132 -20.14 -0.91 -4.37
CA MET A 132 -18.68 -0.78 -4.35
C MET A 132 -17.97 -2.10 -4.63
N THR A 133 -16.89 -2.01 -5.41
CA THR A 133 -15.89 -3.08 -5.52
C THR A 133 -15.13 -3.21 -4.21
N ILE A 134 -14.89 -4.45 -3.76
CA ILE A 134 -14.24 -4.74 -2.49
C ILE A 134 -12.92 -5.48 -2.74
N ASN A 135 -11.87 -5.11 -2.01
CA ASN A 135 -10.58 -5.79 -2.07
C ASN A 135 -10.68 -7.20 -1.46
N ALA A 136 -10.06 -8.20 -2.10
CA ALA A 136 -9.95 -9.59 -1.64
C ALA A 136 -9.46 -9.73 -0.19
N ASP A 137 -8.56 -8.87 0.27
CA ASP A 137 -8.04 -8.88 1.65
C ASP A 137 -9.10 -8.51 2.70
N ALA A 138 -10.17 -7.83 2.28
CA ALA A 138 -11.31 -7.50 3.13
C ALA A 138 -12.43 -8.57 3.06
N ILE A 139 -12.15 -9.72 2.44
CA ILE A 139 -13.11 -10.79 2.19
C ILE A 139 -12.60 -12.11 2.78
N LYS A 140 -13.51 -12.91 3.33
CA LYS A 140 -13.22 -14.27 3.82
C LYS A 140 -14.20 -15.26 3.21
N ARG A 141 -13.74 -16.46 2.86
CA ARG A 141 -14.63 -17.55 2.42
C ARG A 141 -15.60 -17.93 3.54
N TYR A 142 -16.86 -18.10 3.16
CA TYR A 142 -17.90 -18.64 4.01
C TYR A 142 -18.06 -20.13 3.71
N TYR A 143 -17.96 -20.97 4.74
CA TYR A 143 -18.16 -22.41 4.62
C TYR A 143 -19.50 -22.75 5.28
N VAL A 144 -20.33 -23.52 4.58
CA VAL A 144 -21.61 -24.04 5.06
C VAL A 144 -21.39 -25.36 5.77
#